data_AF-A0AAD5MK25-F1
#
_entry.id   AF-A0AAD5MK25-F1
#
_cell.length_a   1.000
_cell.length_b   1.000
_cell.length_c   1.000
_cell.angle_alpha   90.00
_cell.angle_beta   90.00
_cell.angle_gamma   90.00
#
_symmetry.space_group_name_H-M   'P 1'
#
loop_
_entity.id
_entity.type
_entity.pdbx_description
1 polymer ?
#
loop_
_entity_poly.entity_id
_entity_poly.type
_entity_poly.pdbx_seq_one_letter_code
_entity_poly.pdbx_strand_id
1 'polypeptide(L)'
;MSAKTSKVLSWYQSTADKRILRRHKIGPPDVHPQEPRQEEDNLSNERLRKGYQVGTTPYEHESLLFNSRSTKLDRLDEAHTKFGVLLNSVLHRKGEINANLDKERRKIGRRPERNLHRQRRKERASWFTDLARGKALSELAKKVLTIKRREEGLEYLCDYKIPSFRALWYLKVTAALTGSPNTTKQKKSISDLFSAEYKDIFVKAIKEITIRMWDVNDISTCPIYKERWIYISNLSKSAFE
;
A
#
# COMPACT_ATOMS: atom_id res chain seq x y z
N MET A 1 31.12 -45.00 -19.41
CA MET A 1 30.24 -44.09 -18.65
C MET A 1 29.25 -43.49 -19.63
N SER A 2 27.95 -43.72 -19.46
CA SER A 2 26.92 -43.20 -20.37
C SER A 2 26.81 -41.69 -20.16
N ALA A 3 27.24 -40.91 -21.16
CA ALA A 3 27.12 -39.46 -21.15
C ALA A 3 25.63 -39.12 -21.15
N LYS A 4 25.11 -38.68 -20.01
CA LYS A 4 23.75 -38.14 -19.91
C LYS A 4 23.72 -36.85 -20.74
N THR A 5 23.33 -36.97 -22.00
CA THR A 5 23.02 -35.81 -22.84
C THR A 5 21.90 -35.05 -22.16
N SER A 6 22.19 -33.85 -21.67
CA SER A 6 21.19 -33.00 -21.05
C SER A 6 20.07 -32.78 -22.07
N LYS A 7 18.84 -33.20 -21.76
CA LYS A 7 17.66 -33.02 -22.63
C LYS A 7 17.21 -31.56 -22.59
N VAL A 8 18.10 -30.64 -22.94
CA VAL A 8 17.75 -29.23 -23.12
C VAL A 8 17.13 -29.12 -24.52
N LEU A 9 15.82 -28.86 -24.57
CA LEU A 9 15.10 -28.60 -25.82
C LEU A 9 15.69 -27.36 -26.49
N SER A 10 16.08 -27.50 -27.76
CA SER A 10 16.64 -26.40 -28.55
C SER A 10 15.60 -25.31 -28.78
N TRP A 11 16.00 -24.05 -28.60
CA TRP A 11 15.14 -22.89 -28.86
C TRP A 11 14.76 -22.77 -30.35
N TYR A 12 15.66 -23.22 -31.22
CA TYR A 12 15.56 -23.12 -32.67
C TYR A 12 14.70 -24.24 -33.28
N GLN A 13 14.44 -25.32 -32.55
CA GLN A 13 13.66 -26.47 -33.01
C GLN A 13 12.20 -26.45 -32.54
N SER A 14 11.84 -25.53 -31.63
CA SER A 14 10.46 -25.38 -31.14
C SER A 14 9.73 -24.27 -31.89
N THR A 15 8.64 -24.62 -32.58
CA THR A 15 7.65 -23.65 -33.09
C THR A 15 7.04 -22.86 -31.93
N ALA A 16 6.56 -21.63 -32.21
CA ALA A 16 6.03 -20.72 -31.19
C ALA A 16 4.94 -21.38 -30.32
N ASP A 17 4.08 -22.19 -30.92
CA ASP A 17 2.98 -22.90 -30.23
C ASP A 17 3.45 -24.01 -29.28
N LYS A 18 4.68 -24.51 -29.45
CA LYS A 18 5.27 -25.58 -28.62
C LYS A 18 6.16 -25.03 -27.52
N ARG A 19 6.41 -23.71 -27.49
CA ARG A 19 7.23 -23.07 -26.45
C ARG A 19 6.41 -22.89 -25.19
N ILE A 20 6.83 -23.56 -24.12
CA ILE A 20 6.27 -23.32 -22.79
C ILE A 20 6.61 -21.87 -22.40
N LEU A 21 5.60 -21.07 -22.09
CA LEU A 21 5.80 -19.73 -21.51
C LEU A 21 6.65 -19.88 -20.25
N ARG A 22 7.90 -19.41 -20.29
CA ARG A 22 8.80 -19.47 -19.14
C ARG A 22 8.21 -18.63 -18.02
N ARG A 23 7.68 -19.30 -16.99
CA ARG A 23 7.08 -18.67 -15.80
C ARG A 23 8.12 -18.03 -14.88
N HIS A 24 9.40 -18.37 -15.04
CA HIS A 24 10.49 -17.75 -14.30
C HIS A 24 10.90 -16.45 -14.97
N LYS A 25 11.12 -15.43 -14.14
CA LYS A 25 11.39 -14.03 -14.50
C LYS A 25 12.64 -13.96 -15.39
N ILE A 26 12.46 -13.95 -16.72
CA ILE A 26 13.50 -13.58 -17.68
C ILE A 26 13.69 -12.08 -17.51
N GLY A 27 14.52 -11.68 -16.55
CA GLY A 27 15.01 -10.32 -16.34
C GLY A 27 14.01 -9.19 -16.64
N PRO A 28 14.53 -8.03 -17.03
CA PRO A 28 13.83 -7.10 -17.90
C PRO A 28 13.61 -7.74 -19.29
N PRO A 29 12.63 -7.26 -20.08
CA PRO A 29 12.50 -7.61 -21.50
C PRO A 29 13.85 -7.44 -22.22
N ASP A 30 14.11 -8.31 -23.18
CA ASP A 30 15.33 -8.33 -24.01
C ASP A 30 16.65 -8.55 -23.23
N VAL A 31 16.57 -9.00 -21.96
CA VAL A 31 17.74 -9.37 -21.16
C VAL A 31 17.78 -10.89 -21.00
N HIS A 32 18.83 -11.51 -21.54
CA HIS A 32 19.07 -12.95 -21.46
C HIS A 32 20.41 -13.24 -20.76
N PRO A 33 20.41 -13.38 -19.42
CA PRO A 33 21.60 -13.79 -18.68
C PRO A 33 22.06 -15.18 -19.14
N GLN A 34 23.38 -15.40 -19.08
CA GLN A 34 23.94 -16.74 -19.22
C GLN A 34 23.61 -17.57 -17.97
N GLU A 35 23.13 -18.78 -18.19
CA GLU A 35 22.65 -19.68 -17.14
C GLU A 35 23.37 -21.03 -17.27
N PRO A 36 23.71 -21.70 -16.17
CA PRO A 36 24.27 -23.05 -16.26
C PRO A 36 23.30 -24.01 -16.97
N ARG A 37 23.85 -24.90 -17.82
CA ARG A 37 23.11 -25.93 -18.57
C ARG A 37 22.23 -25.35 -19.68
N GLN A 38 22.72 -24.31 -20.35
CA GLN A 38 22.14 -23.83 -21.59
C GLN A 38 22.35 -24.83 -22.73
N GLU A 39 21.63 -24.64 -23.84
CA GLU A 39 21.77 -25.52 -25.01
C GLU A 39 23.22 -25.56 -25.52
N GLU A 40 23.90 -24.42 -25.47
CA GLU A 40 25.31 -24.25 -25.86
C GLU A 40 26.26 -25.13 -25.04
N ASP A 41 25.93 -25.40 -23.78
CA ASP A 41 26.73 -26.25 -22.87
C ASP A 41 26.65 -27.74 -23.23
N ASN A 42 25.74 -28.15 -24.12
CA ASN A 42 25.62 -29.54 -24.56
C ASN A 42 26.69 -29.85 -25.62
N LEU A 43 27.84 -30.33 -25.16
CA LEU A 43 29.00 -30.72 -25.96
C LEU A 43 28.83 -32.12 -26.57
N SER A 44 27.94 -32.27 -27.55
CA SER A 44 27.84 -33.51 -28.33
C SER A 44 29.09 -33.74 -29.18
N ASN A 45 29.38 -34.99 -29.55
CA ASN A 45 30.50 -35.33 -30.45
C ASN A 45 30.46 -34.55 -31.77
N GLU A 46 29.27 -34.27 -32.29
CA GLU A 46 29.11 -33.48 -33.51
C GLU A 46 29.51 -32.01 -33.30
N ARG A 47 29.08 -31.40 -32.19
CA ARG A 47 29.44 -30.01 -31.84
C ARG A 47 30.92 -29.86 -31.51
N LEU A 48 31.53 -30.85 -30.88
CA LEU A 48 32.97 -30.88 -30.64
C LEU A 48 33.77 -30.91 -31.96
N ARG A 49 33.24 -31.57 -33.01
CA ARG A 49 33.92 -31.69 -34.31
C ARG A 49 33.64 -30.53 -35.27
N LYS A 50 32.41 -30.01 -35.27
CA LYS A 50 31.94 -28.99 -36.24
C LYS A 50 31.78 -27.59 -35.63
N GLY A 51 31.91 -27.46 -34.31
CA GLY A 51 31.53 -26.26 -33.58
C GLY A 51 30.02 -26.19 -33.30
N TYR A 52 29.62 -25.19 -32.51
CA TYR A 52 28.22 -24.88 -32.28
C TYR A 52 27.63 -24.15 -33.49
N GLN A 53 26.61 -24.73 -34.12
CA GLN A 53 25.94 -24.16 -35.29
C GLN A 53 24.48 -23.87 -34.97
N VAL A 54 24.07 -22.62 -35.15
CA VAL A 54 22.68 -22.19 -35.07
C VAL A 54 22.12 -22.16 -36.48
N GLY A 55 21.00 -22.86 -36.70
CA GLY A 55 20.27 -22.75 -37.95
C GLY A 55 19.68 -21.35 -38.09
N THR A 56 20.26 -20.53 -38.95
CA THR A 56 19.66 -19.27 -39.39
C THR A 56 18.47 -19.59 -40.29
N THR A 57 17.40 -18.81 -40.19
CA THR A 57 16.28 -19.03 -41.11
C THR A 57 16.74 -18.67 -42.53
N PRO A 58 16.50 -19.51 -43.56
CA PRO A 58 17.07 -19.30 -44.90
C PRO A 58 16.66 -17.96 -45.55
N TYR A 59 15.60 -17.34 -45.05
CA TYR A 59 14.93 -16.19 -45.62
C TYR A 59 15.06 -14.93 -44.76
N GLU A 60 16.04 -14.82 -43.86
CA GLU A 60 16.16 -13.61 -43.00
C GLU A 60 16.30 -12.33 -43.81
N HIS A 61 17.05 -12.39 -44.92
CA HIS A 61 17.19 -11.27 -45.85
C HIS A 61 16.03 -11.16 -46.85
N GLU A 62 15.37 -12.28 -47.16
CA GLU A 62 14.25 -12.32 -48.11
C GLU A 62 12.91 -12.01 -47.47
N SER A 63 12.75 -12.14 -46.14
CA SER A 63 11.49 -11.93 -45.41
C SER A 63 10.88 -10.55 -45.67
N LEU A 64 11.72 -9.51 -45.73
CA LEU A 64 11.26 -8.14 -45.95
C LEU A 64 10.74 -7.94 -47.40
N LEU A 65 11.42 -8.53 -48.38
CA LEU A 65 11.06 -8.48 -49.81
C LEU A 65 9.95 -9.48 -50.19
N PHE A 66 9.89 -10.63 -49.51
CA PHE A 66 8.90 -11.67 -49.71
C PHE A 66 7.56 -11.26 -49.10
N ASN A 67 7.57 -10.65 -47.90
CA ASN A 67 6.34 -10.09 -47.31
C ASN A 67 5.84 -8.86 -48.08
N SER A 68 6.71 -8.03 -48.66
CA SER A 68 6.29 -6.89 -49.48
C SER A 68 5.73 -7.29 -50.85
N ARG A 69 6.14 -8.45 -51.39
CA ARG A 69 5.61 -9.03 -52.64
C ARG A 69 4.42 -9.97 -52.43
N SER A 70 4.09 -10.31 -51.19
CA SER A 70 2.95 -11.17 -50.88
C SER A 70 1.65 -10.36 -50.89
N THR A 71 0.63 -10.84 -51.60
CA THR A 71 -0.74 -10.28 -51.67
C THR A 71 -1.47 -10.21 -50.31
N LYS A 72 -0.81 -10.61 -49.22
CA LYS A 72 -1.26 -10.37 -47.84
C LYS A 72 -1.40 -8.89 -47.50
N LEU A 73 -0.76 -8.01 -48.28
CA LEU A 73 -0.88 -6.56 -48.18
C LEU A 73 -2.15 -6.00 -48.88
N ASP A 74 -2.95 -6.82 -49.56
CA ASP A 74 -4.20 -6.38 -50.20
C ASP A 74 -5.38 -6.26 -49.21
N ARG A 75 -5.19 -6.69 -47.95
CA ARG A 75 -6.22 -6.67 -46.89
C ARG A 75 -5.84 -5.74 -45.73
N LEU A 76 -5.18 -4.62 -46.03
CA LEU A 76 -4.72 -3.67 -45.01
C LEU A 76 -5.85 -3.18 -44.11
N ASP A 77 -7.03 -2.87 -44.67
CA ASP A 77 -8.16 -2.37 -43.89
C ASP A 77 -8.71 -3.41 -42.90
N GLU A 78 -8.79 -4.67 -43.34
CA GLU A 78 -9.18 -5.78 -42.47
C GLU A 78 -8.13 -6.03 -41.38
N ALA A 79 -6.84 -5.95 -41.73
CA ALA A 79 -5.73 -6.09 -40.79
C ALA A 79 -5.70 -4.96 -39.76
N HIS A 80 -5.91 -3.70 -40.16
CA HIS A 80 -6.01 -2.55 -39.27
C HIS A 80 -7.19 -2.70 -38.30
N THR A 81 -8.33 -3.14 -38.80
CA THR A 81 -9.52 -3.39 -37.98
C THR A 81 -9.23 -4.47 -36.93
N LYS A 82 -8.65 -5.61 -37.34
CA LYS A 82 -8.28 -6.70 -36.43
C LYS A 82 -7.25 -6.26 -35.39
N PHE A 83 -6.24 -5.50 -35.80
CA PHE A 83 -5.24 -4.94 -34.90
C PHE A 83 -5.87 -3.98 -33.89
N GLY A 84 -6.74 -3.07 -34.34
CA GLY A 84 -7.44 -2.13 -33.46
C GLY A 84 -8.28 -2.84 -32.42
N VAL A 85 -9.04 -3.87 -32.82
CA VAL A 85 -9.83 -4.70 -31.89
C VAL A 85 -8.93 -5.39 -30.85
N LEU A 86 -7.82 -5.99 -31.30
CA LEU A 86 -6.88 -6.68 -30.42
C LEU A 86 -6.22 -5.72 -29.43
N LEU A 87 -5.74 -4.57 -29.91
CA LEU A 87 -5.10 -3.55 -29.09
C LEU A 87 -6.08 -3.01 -28.04
N ASN A 88 -7.30 -2.67 -28.44
CA ASN A 88 -8.34 -2.20 -27.53
C ASN A 88 -8.69 -3.25 -26.47
N SER A 89 -8.76 -4.53 -26.83
CA SER A 89 -8.97 -5.62 -25.88
C SER A 89 -7.86 -5.69 -24.82
N VAL A 90 -6.59 -5.58 -25.23
CA VAL A 90 -5.44 -5.56 -24.32
C VAL A 90 -5.48 -4.34 -23.40
N LEU A 91 -5.73 -3.15 -23.96
CA LEU A 91 -5.81 -1.90 -23.19
C LEU A 91 -6.95 -1.94 -22.17
N HIS A 92 -8.13 -2.41 -22.57
CA HIS A 92 -9.27 -2.58 -21.69
C HIS A 92 -8.94 -3.53 -20.54
N ARG A 93 -8.39 -4.71 -20.85
CA ARG A 93 -8.01 -5.70 -19.85
C ARG A 93 -6.95 -5.20 -18.88
N LYS A 94 -5.96 -4.45 -19.37
CA LYS A 94 -4.95 -3.78 -18.53
C LYS A 94 -5.60 -2.77 -17.59
N GLY A 95 -6.55 -1.97 -18.09
CA GLY A 95 -7.33 -1.03 -17.29
C GLY A 95 -8.09 -1.70 -16.16
N GLU A 96 -8.78 -2.81 -16.43
CA GLU A 96 -9.50 -3.59 -15.42
C GLU A 96 -8.59 -4.10 -14.30
N ILE A 97 -7.42 -4.67 -14.66
CA ILE A 97 -6.46 -5.21 -13.70
C ILE A 97 -5.91 -4.08 -12.82
N ASN A 98 -5.54 -2.95 -13.41
CA ASN A 98 -5.03 -1.80 -12.67
C ASN A 98 -6.10 -1.21 -11.71
N ALA A 99 -7.34 -1.08 -12.16
CA ALA A 99 -8.44 -0.59 -11.32
C ALA A 99 -8.75 -1.55 -10.15
N ASN A 100 -8.60 -2.86 -10.36
CA ASN A 100 -8.81 -3.86 -9.31
C ASN A 100 -7.69 -3.86 -8.26
N LEU A 101 -6.45 -3.53 -8.62
CA LEU A 101 -5.37 -3.32 -7.64
C LEU A 101 -5.70 -2.18 -6.66
N ASP A 102 -6.31 -1.10 -7.15
CA ASP A 102 -6.77 -0.01 -6.28
C ASP A 102 -7.93 -0.44 -5.36
N LYS A 103 -8.84 -1.29 -5.84
CA LYS A 103 -9.90 -1.88 -5.00
C LYS A 103 -9.32 -2.78 -3.90
N GLU A 104 -8.32 -3.59 -4.21
CA GLU A 104 -7.65 -4.45 -3.23
C GLU A 104 -6.79 -3.63 -2.24
N ARG A 105 -6.11 -2.57 -2.68
CA ARG A 105 -5.45 -1.60 -1.78
C ARG A 105 -6.44 -0.93 -0.82
N ARG A 106 -7.64 -0.56 -1.31
CA ARG A 106 -8.73 -0.04 -0.46
C ARG A 106 -9.29 -1.10 0.50
N LYS A 107 -9.32 -2.39 0.11
CA LYS A 107 -9.67 -3.51 1.02
C LYS A 107 -8.59 -3.82 2.04
N ILE A 108 -7.30 -3.67 1.73
CA ILE A 108 -6.20 -3.84 2.68
C ILE A 108 -6.15 -2.66 3.67
N GLY A 109 -6.59 -1.48 3.24
CA GLY A 109 -6.95 -0.37 4.13
C GLY A 109 -8.22 -0.61 4.97
N ARG A 110 -8.75 -1.84 5.03
CA ARG A 110 -9.77 -2.19 6.02
C ARG A 110 -9.19 -1.91 7.40
N ARG A 111 -9.96 -1.09 8.13
CA ARG A 111 -9.80 -0.70 9.54
C ARG A 111 -8.94 -1.71 10.30
N PRO A 112 -7.93 -1.25 11.08
CA PRO A 112 -7.23 -2.14 11.99
C PRO A 112 -8.29 -2.94 12.73
N GLU A 113 -8.12 -4.26 12.70
CA GLU A 113 -9.03 -5.24 13.25
C GLU A 113 -9.57 -4.72 14.58
N ARG A 114 -10.90 -4.77 14.76
CA ARG A 114 -11.67 -4.18 15.88
C ARG A 114 -11.36 -4.88 17.20
N ASN A 115 -10.11 -4.97 17.56
CA ASN A 115 -9.61 -5.47 18.82
C ASN A 115 -9.73 -4.33 19.84
N LEU A 116 -10.98 -3.90 20.09
CA LEU A 116 -11.37 -3.05 21.21
C LEU A 116 -11.14 -3.84 22.50
N HIS A 117 -9.89 -3.93 22.94
CA HIS A 117 -9.57 -4.58 24.19
C HIS A 117 -9.89 -3.65 25.35
N ARG A 118 -10.68 -4.11 26.31
CA ARG A 118 -10.81 -3.48 27.62
C ARG A 118 -9.51 -3.71 28.39
N GLN A 119 -8.49 -2.90 28.13
CA GLN A 119 -7.17 -3.10 28.72
C GLN A 119 -7.10 -2.64 30.18
N ARG A 120 -6.34 -3.39 30.98
CA ARG A 120 -6.08 -3.07 32.39
C ARG A 120 -5.34 -1.72 32.51
N ARG A 121 -5.47 -1.03 33.66
CA ARG A 121 -4.85 0.30 33.88
C ARG A 121 -3.34 0.35 33.56
N LYS A 122 -2.59 -0.73 33.86
CA LYS A 122 -1.15 -0.84 33.57
C LYS A 122 -0.85 -0.84 32.07
N GLU A 123 -1.63 -1.56 31.28
CA GLU A 123 -1.47 -1.61 29.81
C GLU A 123 -1.82 -0.29 29.14
N ARG A 124 -2.76 0.47 29.72
CA ARG A 124 -3.06 1.83 29.26
C ARG A 124 -1.87 2.76 29.44
N ALA A 125 -1.28 2.74 30.64
CA ALA A 125 -0.11 3.55 30.95
C ALA A 125 1.08 3.26 30.03
N SER A 126 1.39 1.98 29.81
CA SER A 126 2.49 1.59 28.91
C SER A 126 2.26 2.05 27.47
N TRP A 127 1.03 1.94 26.97
CA TRP A 127 0.72 2.35 25.60
C TRP A 127 0.82 3.86 25.40
N PHE A 128 0.31 4.68 26.32
CA PHE A 128 0.46 6.15 26.24
C PHE A 128 1.91 6.58 26.45
N THR A 129 2.68 5.84 27.25
CA THR A 129 4.14 6.04 27.35
C THR A 129 4.84 5.76 26.02
N ASP A 130 4.50 4.66 25.35
CA ASP A 130 5.03 4.32 24.03
C ASP A 130 4.68 5.39 22.97
N LEU A 131 3.43 5.89 23.00
CA LEU A 131 2.97 6.97 22.13
C LEU A 131 3.75 8.27 22.38
N ALA A 132 4.00 8.63 23.64
CA ALA A 132 4.81 9.79 24.00
C ALA A 132 6.26 9.64 23.53
N ARG A 133 6.86 8.45 23.73
CA ARG A 133 8.30 8.22 23.60
C ARG A 133 8.85 8.09 22.18
N GLY A 134 8.03 7.89 21.16
CA GLY A 134 8.59 7.69 19.82
C GLY A 134 8.09 6.52 19.03
N LYS A 135 7.34 5.59 19.65
CA LYS A 135 7.08 4.30 19.04
C LYS A 135 6.36 4.47 17.70
N ALA A 136 6.70 3.60 16.74
CA ALA A 136 6.18 3.69 15.40
C ALA A 136 4.64 3.63 15.41
N LEU A 137 4.00 4.59 14.74
CA LEU A 137 2.53 4.65 14.68
C LEU A 137 1.93 3.40 14.02
N SER A 138 2.66 2.78 13.09
CA SER A 138 2.28 1.50 12.46
C SER A 138 2.23 0.34 13.45
N GLU A 139 3.08 0.34 14.49
CA GLU A 139 3.03 -0.65 15.56
C GLU A 139 1.89 -0.37 16.52
N LEU A 140 1.72 0.89 16.92
CA LEU A 140 0.64 1.32 17.82
C LEU A 140 -0.74 1.11 17.18
N ALA A 141 -0.86 1.27 15.86
CA ALA A 141 -2.09 1.05 15.09
C ALA A 141 -2.63 -0.38 15.19
N LYS A 142 -1.77 -1.37 15.44
CA LYS A 142 -2.18 -2.78 15.57
C LYS A 142 -3.06 -3.02 16.81
N LYS A 143 -2.86 -2.21 17.86
CA LYS A 143 -3.59 -2.33 19.13
C LYS A 143 -3.85 -0.94 19.70
N VAL A 144 -4.77 -0.20 19.07
CA VAL A 144 -5.15 1.14 19.52
C VAL A 144 -6.04 1.04 20.75
N LEU A 145 -5.72 1.83 21.77
CA LEU A 145 -6.56 1.95 22.95
C LEU A 145 -7.81 2.77 22.67
N THR A 146 -8.98 2.22 22.99
CA THR A 146 -10.25 2.95 22.98
C THR A 146 -10.69 3.22 24.40
N ILE A 147 -10.84 4.49 24.76
CA ILE A 147 -11.33 4.90 26.07
C ILE A 147 -12.84 5.11 25.97
N LYS A 148 -13.60 4.60 26.95
CA LYS A 148 -15.07 4.66 26.95
C LYS A 148 -15.59 6.10 26.98
N ARG A 149 -15.01 6.92 27.87
CA ARG A 149 -15.26 8.36 27.95
C ARG A 149 -14.17 9.07 27.19
N ARG A 150 -14.51 9.77 26.12
CA ARG A 150 -13.49 10.36 25.25
C ARG A 150 -12.80 11.55 25.90
N GLU A 151 -13.46 12.19 26.85
CA GLU A 151 -12.93 13.22 27.73
C GLU A 151 -11.72 12.71 28.52
N GLU A 152 -11.80 11.50 29.07
CA GLU A 152 -10.65 10.86 29.75
C GLU A 152 -9.46 10.69 28.79
N GLY A 153 -9.72 10.50 27.50
CA GLY A 153 -8.66 10.42 26.49
C GLY A 153 -7.84 11.69 26.40
N LEU A 154 -8.48 12.85 26.50
CA LEU A 154 -7.78 14.13 26.51
C LEU A 154 -6.91 14.30 27.76
N GLU A 155 -7.35 13.77 28.92
CA GLU A 155 -6.56 13.75 30.15
C GLU A 155 -5.30 12.90 30.00
N TYR A 156 -5.40 11.68 29.44
CA TYR A 156 -4.23 10.85 29.18
C TYR A 156 -3.22 11.51 28.23
N LEU A 157 -3.70 12.18 27.18
CA LEU A 157 -2.81 12.91 26.27
C LEU A 157 -2.00 13.98 27.02
N CYS A 158 -2.67 14.70 27.93
CA CYS A 158 -2.06 15.74 28.74
C CYS A 158 -1.11 15.19 29.82
N ASP A 159 -1.54 14.17 30.57
CA ASP A 159 -0.76 13.58 31.67
C ASP A 159 0.55 12.95 31.17
N TYR A 160 0.53 12.37 29.97
CA TYR A 160 1.71 11.77 29.32
C TYR A 160 2.47 12.73 28.40
N LYS A 161 2.06 14.01 28.33
CA LYS A 161 2.71 15.07 27.54
C LYS A 161 2.93 14.68 26.07
N ILE A 162 1.91 14.08 25.45
CA ILE A 162 2.05 13.51 24.11
C ILE A 162 2.19 14.64 23.08
N PRO A 163 3.18 14.61 22.16
CA PRO A 163 3.33 15.63 21.13
C PRO A 163 2.05 15.81 20.29
N SER A 164 1.69 17.05 19.95
CA SER A 164 0.41 17.38 19.31
C SER A 164 0.10 16.54 18.08
N PHE A 165 1.07 16.33 17.18
CA PHE A 165 0.89 15.50 15.99
C PHE A 165 0.43 14.06 16.32
N ARG A 166 1.03 13.45 17.36
CA ARG A 166 0.69 12.09 17.80
C ARG A 166 -0.63 12.04 18.56
N ALA A 167 -0.92 13.06 19.36
CA ALA A 167 -2.21 13.22 20.02
C ALA A 167 -3.34 13.30 18.98
N LEU A 168 -3.20 14.14 17.96
CA LEU A 168 -4.16 14.26 16.85
C LEU A 168 -4.31 12.95 16.09
N TRP A 169 -3.21 12.24 15.82
CA TRP A 169 -3.27 10.92 15.22
C TRP A 169 -4.12 9.96 16.07
N TYR A 170 -3.91 9.91 17.39
CA TYR A 170 -4.71 9.08 18.29
C TYR A 170 -6.21 9.45 18.26
N LEU A 171 -6.55 10.74 18.34
CA LEU A 171 -7.94 11.21 18.27
C LEU A 171 -8.62 10.83 16.94
N LYS A 172 -7.91 10.98 15.82
CA LYS A 172 -8.38 10.60 14.47
C LYS A 172 -8.58 9.09 14.34
N VAL A 173 -7.65 8.29 14.84
CA VAL A 173 -7.73 6.83 14.75
C VAL A 173 -8.84 6.27 15.65
N THR A 174 -8.98 6.78 16.87
CA THR A 174 -10.07 6.37 17.77
C THR A 174 -11.45 6.78 17.25
N ALA A 175 -11.57 7.95 16.61
CA ALA A 175 -12.76 8.33 15.84
C ALA A 175 -13.06 7.29 14.75
N ALA A 176 -12.09 7.02 13.88
CA ALA A 176 -12.27 6.07 12.79
C ALA A 176 -12.68 4.66 13.26
N LEU A 177 -12.19 4.21 14.43
CA LEU A 177 -12.49 2.90 15.03
C LEU A 177 -13.84 2.83 15.73
N THR A 178 -14.28 3.91 16.37
CA THR A 178 -15.55 3.96 17.10
C THR A 178 -16.74 4.43 16.24
N GLY A 179 -16.48 4.90 15.02
CA GLY A 179 -17.51 5.34 14.08
C GLY A 179 -18.43 4.21 13.65
N SER A 180 -19.69 4.26 14.10
CA SER A 180 -20.75 3.31 13.76
C SER A 180 -21.13 3.43 12.28
N PRO A 181 -21.21 2.31 11.52
CA PRO A 181 -21.64 2.30 10.13
C PRO A 181 -23.17 2.34 9.93
N ASN A 182 -23.99 2.47 10.98
CA ASN A 182 -25.45 2.56 10.84
C ASN A 182 -25.87 3.97 10.37
N THR A 183 -25.55 4.31 9.12
CA THR A 183 -25.76 5.63 8.52
C THR A 183 -26.84 5.62 7.44
N THR A 184 -27.89 4.80 7.57
CA THR A 184 -29.02 4.82 6.62
C THR A 184 -29.91 6.06 6.75
N LYS A 185 -29.68 6.94 7.76
CA LYS A 185 -30.50 8.14 8.02
C LYS A 185 -29.72 9.42 8.35
N GLN A 186 -28.39 9.43 8.29
CA GLN A 186 -27.61 10.60 8.73
C GLN A 186 -27.24 11.51 7.56
N LYS A 187 -27.59 12.80 7.68
CA LYS A 187 -27.29 13.86 6.70
C LYS A 187 -25.85 14.39 6.78
N LYS A 188 -25.10 14.05 7.84
CA LYS A 188 -23.74 14.54 8.11
C LYS A 188 -22.72 13.43 7.92
N SER A 189 -21.51 13.78 7.47
CA SER A 189 -20.41 12.84 7.37
C SER A 189 -20.01 12.33 8.75
N ILE A 190 -19.45 11.11 8.82
CA ILE A 190 -18.80 10.57 10.03
C ILE A 190 -17.74 11.56 10.54
N SER A 191 -17.01 12.21 9.63
CA SER A 191 -16.02 13.23 9.97
C SER A 191 -16.65 14.41 10.72
N ASP A 192 -17.79 14.91 10.25
CA ASP A 192 -18.46 16.08 10.85
C ASP A 192 -18.97 15.78 12.25
N LEU A 193 -19.46 14.55 12.47
CA LEU A 193 -19.92 14.10 13.78
C LEU A 193 -18.77 14.05 14.78
N PHE A 194 -17.61 13.51 14.37
CA PHE A 194 -16.44 13.48 15.21
C PHE A 194 -15.86 14.86 15.49
N SER A 195 -15.81 15.73 14.48
CA SER A 195 -15.39 17.12 14.66
C SER A 195 -16.30 17.85 15.65
N ALA A 196 -17.62 17.66 15.56
CA ALA A 196 -18.57 18.25 16.50
C ALA A 196 -18.38 17.74 17.93
N GLU A 197 -18.23 16.42 18.10
CA GLU A 197 -18.00 15.81 19.42
C GLU A 197 -16.68 16.27 20.06
N TYR A 198 -15.58 16.25 19.31
CA TYR A 198 -14.28 16.69 19.83
C TYR A 198 -14.24 18.19 20.09
N LYS A 199 -14.93 19.00 19.28
CA LYS A 199 -15.13 20.42 19.58
C LYS A 199 -15.74 20.58 20.97
N ASP A 200 -16.84 19.89 21.27
CA ASP A 200 -17.51 20.02 22.57
C ASP A 200 -16.62 19.56 23.73
N ILE A 201 -15.82 18.50 23.53
CA ILE A 201 -14.82 18.02 24.50
C ILE A 201 -13.75 19.08 24.77
N PHE A 202 -13.15 19.67 23.72
CA PHE A 202 -12.13 20.71 23.87
C PHE A 202 -12.70 21.97 24.53
N VAL A 203 -13.88 22.43 24.11
CA VAL A 203 -14.55 23.59 24.71
C VAL A 203 -14.83 23.36 26.19
N LYS A 204 -15.33 22.18 26.55
CA LYS A 204 -15.56 21.82 27.96
C LYS A 204 -14.26 21.82 28.76
N ALA A 205 -13.19 21.21 28.23
CA ALA A 205 -11.90 21.16 28.91
C ALA A 205 -11.29 22.56 29.11
N ILE A 206 -11.35 23.42 28.09
CA ILE A 206 -10.91 24.82 28.18
C ILE A 206 -11.73 25.55 29.25
N LYS A 207 -13.06 25.46 29.22
CA LYS A 207 -13.95 26.10 30.20
C LYS A 207 -13.62 25.65 31.63
N GLU A 208 -13.47 24.36 31.86
CA GLU A 208 -13.15 23.81 33.19
C GLU A 208 -11.76 24.22 33.70
N ILE A 209 -10.77 24.33 32.81
CA ILE A 209 -9.43 24.79 33.17
C ILE A 209 -9.48 26.30 33.48
N THR A 210 -10.16 27.11 32.66
CA THR A 210 -10.32 28.54 32.89
C THR A 210 -11.01 28.84 34.21
N ILE A 211 -12.12 28.15 34.53
CA ILE A 211 -12.82 28.32 35.82
C ILE A 211 -11.88 28.02 36.99
N ARG A 212 -11.08 26.96 36.90
CA ARG A 212 -10.13 26.60 37.98
C ARG A 212 -8.96 27.56 38.12
N MET A 213 -8.61 28.30 37.08
CA MET A 213 -7.57 29.33 37.13
C MET A 213 -8.12 30.70 37.53
N TRP A 214 -9.45 30.90 37.48
CA TRP A 214 -10.09 32.20 37.67
C TRP A 214 -9.82 32.82 39.04
N ASP A 215 -9.83 32.02 40.10
CA ASP A 215 -9.65 32.48 41.49
C ASP A 215 -8.17 32.47 41.94
N VAL A 216 -7.22 32.29 41.03
CA VAL A 216 -5.80 32.19 41.37
C VAL A 216 -5.15 33.57 41.31
N ASN A 217 -4.64 34.04 42.46
CA ASN A 217 -3.99 35.36 42.61
C ASN A 217 -2.74 35.53 41.73
N ASP A 218 -1.96 34.46 41.52
CA ASP A 218 -0.78 34.46 40.64
C ASP A 218 -0.80 33.24 39.72
N ILE A 219 -1.12 33.48 38.44
CA ILE A 219 -1.23 32.44 37.42
C ILE A 219 0.10 31.72 37.16
N SER A 220 1.23 32.38 37.42
CA SER A 220 2.56 31.81 37.19
C SER A 220 2.90 30.72 38.20
N THR A 221 2.28 30.72 39.37
CA THR A 221 2.42 29.65 40.39
C THR A 221 1.38 28.55 40.23
N CYS A 222 0.36 28.76 39.39
CA CYS A 222 -0.71 27.80 39.18
C CYS A 222 -0.21 26.53 38.46
N PRO A 223 -0.27 25.34 39.09
CA PRO A 223 0.14 24.09 38.44
C PRO A 223 -0.78 23.76 37.26
N ILE A 224 -2.06 24.13 37.34
CA ILE A 224 -3.02 23.92 36.25
C ILE A 224 -2.61 24.71 35.01
N TYR A 225 -2.15 25.95 35.19
CA TYR A 225 -1.64 26.76 34.08
C TYR A 225 -0.38 26.13 33.46
N LYS A 226 0.63 25.83 34.28
CA LYS A 226 1.91 25.28 33.82
C LYS A 226 1.79 23.90 33.18
N GLU A 227 0.93 23.04 33.70
CA GLU A 227 0.90 21.63 33.29
C GLU A 227 -0.22 21.33 32.29
N ARG A 228 -1.40 21.93 32.45
CA ARG A 228 -2.60 21.55 31.68
C ARG A 228 -3.00 22.60 30.65
N TRP A 229 -3.05 23.88 31.03
CA TRP A 229 -3.47 24.95 30.12
C TRP A 229 -2.61 25.00 28.86
N ILE A 230 -1.29 25.09 29.02
CA ILE A 230 -0.36 25.19 27.88
C ILE A 230 -0.53 24.00 26.93
N TYR A 231 -0.65 22.79 27.47
CA TYR A 231 -0.82 21.59 26.66
C TYR A 231 -2.16 21.57 25.93
N ILE A 232 -3.27 21.76 26.65
CA ILE A 232 -4.62 21.63 26.10
C ILE A 232 -4.90 22.74 25.09
N SER A 233 -4.50 23.98 25.37
CA SER A 233 -4.66 25.10 24.43
C SER A 233 -3.88 24.88 23.13
N ASN A 234 -2.62 24.45 23.21
CA ASN A 234 -1.82 24.12 22.03
C ASN A 234 -2.41 22.94 21.24
N LEU A 235 -2.84 21.88 21.92
CA LEU A 235 -3.48 20.75 21.25
C LEU A 235 -4.81 21.16 20.59
N SER A 236 -5.59 22.04 21.23
CA SER A 236 -6.84 22.56 20.70
C SER A 236 -6.59 23.40 19.45
N LYS A 237 -5.56 24.26 19.47
CA LYS A 237 -5.11 25.01 18.29
C LYS A 237 -4.73 24.07 17.15
N SER A 238 -3.88 23.09 17.41
CA SER A 238 -3.48 22.10 16.39
C SER A 238 -4.62 21.21 15.90
N ALA A 239 -5.70 21.06 16.66
CA ALA A 239 -6.89 20.33 16.24
C ALA A 239 -7.84 21.17 15.38
N PHE A 240 -7.77 22.50 15.52
CA PHE A 240 -8.56 23.45 14.74
C PHE A 240 -7.95 23.71 13.36
N GLU A 241 -6.62 23.80 13.29
CA GLU A 241 -5.83 23.90 12.05
C GLU A 241 -5.89 22.62 11.21
#